data_AF-A0A228J279-F1
#
_entry.id   AF-A0A228J279-F1
#
_cell.length_a   1.000
_cell.length_b   1.000
_cell.length_c   1.000
_cell.angle_alpha   90.00
_cell.angle_beta   90.00
_cell.angle_gamma   90.00
#
_symmetry.space_group_name_H-M   'P 1'
#
loop_
_entity.id
_entity.type
_entity.pdbx_description
1 polymer ?
#
loop_
_entity_poly.entity_id
_entity_poly.type
_entity_poly.pdbx_seq_one_letter_code
_entity_poly.pdbx_strand_id
1 'polypeptide(L)'
;MHLDADGITAPQFSLGKSGVYELRYTPFEYVNRKAKLVIVGITPGNTQLELSYGKAQELLRHGHTTDMILREIKKVGAFGGPSMRPNLLKMLRHFGFERLLGIGDVESLWGAHADLLQSTSVVPHAAFKAGKMFAGSFDEVLASPLLSECFRDCFVPSVREMKSDTLFVGLGPCPEAALDWCVHHGALQRKQVLGAFCHPSSAGGSTTRYYLREVAKGELDTNDPVLRRTDWLDRAYEQMHVATAALLGRSEPKPPALRDEETVMPTPNAPSSAKLKPTTTKVHDIAMRGAASDEVAAILAEVQKAGYRLTKQTAKLAEFTAPRGQIIYLVKTTSKMNRVNLMVHPGLMPDVVMALPGVASVSHAHRFHSNMSRFPKRLNRGLTETAYGWQVSLDTFDDLPRFLAAFAEWATPVGGTS
;
A
#
# COMPACT_ATOMS: atom_id res chain seq x y z
N MET A 1 12.89 -17.88 25.59
CA MET A 1 11.51 -17.36 25.61
C MET A 1 10.56 -18.54 25.46
N HIS A 2 9.98 -19.03 26.56
CA HIS A 2 8.88 -19.99 26.48
C HIS A 2 7.60 -19.19 26.16
N LEU A 3 6.82 -19.60 25.16
CA LEU A 3 5.42 -19.17 25.04
C LEU A 3 4.61 -20.38 25.48
N ASP A 4 4.42 -20.43 26.78
CA ASP A 4 3.47 -21.24 27.53
C ASP A 4 2.06 -20.64 27.40
N ALA A 5 1.14 -20.99 28.31
CA ALA A 5 -0.31 -20.71 28.26
C ALA A 5 -0.70 -19.24 28.00
N ASP A 6 0.24 -18.30 28.15
CA ASP A 6 0.03 -16.87 27.89
C ASP A 6 0.20 -16.46 26.41
N GLY A 7 0.78 -17.28 25.53
CA GLY A 7 0.79 -17.11 24.06
C GLY A 7 0.83 -15.66 23.55
N ILE A 8 -0.12 -15.30 22.66
CA ILE A 8 -0.32 -13.92 22.16
C ILE A 8 -0.90 -12.96 23.20
N THR A 9 -1.52 -13.49 24.25
CA THR A 9 -2.13 -12.70 25.33
C THR A 9 -1.08 -12.11 26.28
N ALA A 10 0.15 -12.59 26.22
CA ALA A 10 1.25 -12.14 27.06
C ALA A 10 1.52 -10.63 26.84
N PRO A 11 1.69 -9.83 27.91
CA PRO A 11 1.82 -8.36 27.81
C PRO A 11 2.93 -7.87 26.87
N GLN A 12 4.03 -8.62 26.76
CA GLN A 12 5.17 -8.31 25.89
C GLN A 12 4.84 -8.31 24.39
N PHE A 13 3.73 -8.93 23.98
CA PHE A 13 3.26 -8.88 22.60
C PHE A 13 2.21 -7.78 22.38
N SER A 14 1.88 -6.96 23.37
CA SER A 14 1.01 -5.80 23.18
C SER A 14 1.75 -4.70 22.43
N LEU A 15 1.20 -4.28 21.28
CA LEU A 15 1.67 -3.10 20.54
C LEU A 15 0.88 -1.85 20.91
N GLY A 16 -0.28 -1.99 21.55
CA GLY A 16 -1.07 -0.87 22.01
C GLY A 16 -2.54 -1.19 22.19
N LYS A 17 -3.23 -0.28 22.87
CA LYS A 17 -4.69 -0.31 23.08
C LYS A 17 -5.25 1.09 22.89
N SER A 18 -6.37 1.20 22.18
CA SER A 18 -7.10 2.45 21.98
C SER A 18 -8.60 2.18 22.06
N GLY A 19 -9.23 2.63 23.15
CA GLY A 19 -10.62 2.31 23.45
C GLY A 19 -10.87 0.80 23.49
N VAL A 20 -11.75 0.32 22.60
CA VAL A 20 -12.08 -1.10 22.45
C VAL A 20 -11.10 -1.87 21.58
N TYR A 21 -10.15 -1.20 20.92
CA TYR A 21 -9.20 -1.81 20.00
C TYR A 21 -7.90 -2.15 20.70
N GLU A 22 -7.31 -3.26 20.29
CA GLU A 22 -6.04 -3.76 20.80
C GLU A 22 -5.24 -4.37 19.66
N LEU A 23 -3.94 -4.10 19.64
CA LEU A 23 -3.00 -4.68 18.69
C LEU A 23 -2.03 -5.59 19.43
N ARG A 24 -1.90 -6.81 18.92
CA ARG A 24 -0.88 -7.76 19.36
C ARG A 24 0.10 -8.02 18.24
N TYR A 25 1.37 -8.00 18.58
CA TYR A 25 2.47 -8.27 17.68
C TYR A 25 2.22 -9.57 16.91
N THR A 26 2.64 -9.57 15.66
CA THR A 26 2.65 -10.76 14.83
C THR A 26 3.88 -10.62 13.92
N PRO A 27 4.80 -11.59 13.92
CA PRO A 27 6.09 -11.51 13.23
C PRO A 27 5.96 -11.65 11.70
N PHE A 28 5.20 -10.73 11.08
CA PHE A 28 4.79 -10.73 9.67
C PHE A 28 5.44 -9.62 8.83
N GLU A 29 6.48 -8.99 9.38
CA GLU A 29 7.19 -7.85 8.76
C GLU A 29 8.07 -8.25 7.55
N TYR A 30 8.37 -9.53 7.36
CA TYR A 30 9.01 -10.00 6.12
C TYR A 30 8.15 -9.71 4.87
N VAL A 31 8.79 -9.05 3.90
CA VAL A 31 8.21 -8.67 2.61
C VAL A 31 8.87 -9.46 1.47
N ASN A 32 8.12 -10.36 0.84
CA ASN A 32 8.57 -11.07 -0.36
C ASN A 32 8.47 -10.15 -1.60
N ARG A 33 9.51 -9.35 -1.84
CA ARG A 33 9.60 -8.41 -2.99
C ARG A 33 9.60 -9.08 -4.38
N LYS A 34 9.71 -10.41 -4.43
CA LYS A 34 9.65 -11.18 -5.68
C LYS A 34 8.25 -11.68 -6.02
N ALA A 35 7.29 -11.53 -5.10
CA ALA A 35 5.94 -12.01 -5.28
C ALA A 35 5.27 -11.43 -6.54
N LYS A 36 4.57 -12.31 -7.25
CA LYS A 36 3.72 -11.98 -8.39
C LYS A 36 2.27 -11.81 -7.98
N LEU A 37 1.86 -12.46 -6.89
CA LEU A 37 0.54 -12.36 -6.29
C LEU A 37 0.66 -11.92 -4.83
N VAL A 38 -0.10 -10.90 -4.46
CA VAL A 38 -0.32 -10.48 -3.08
C VAL A 38 -1.78 -10.74 -2.71
N ILE A 39 -2.00 -11.52 -1.65
CA ILE A 39 -3.32 -11.78 -1.08
C ILE A 39 -3.45 -11.01 0.23
N VAL A 40 -4.49 -10.18 0.36
CA VAL A 40 -4.70 -9.27 1.49
C VAL A 40 -5.93 -9.67 2.30
N GLY A 41 -5.72 -10.04 3.56
CA GLY A 41 -6.77 -10.24 4.57
C GLY A 41 -7.03 -8.98 5.41
N ILE A 42 -7.92 -9.08 6.41
CA ILE A 42 -8.18 -7.96 7.33
C ILE A 42 -7.07 -7.85 8.37
N THR A 43 -6.86 -8.93 9.11
CA THR A 43 -5.88 -9.09 10.20
C THR A 43 -5.53 -10.57 10.31
N PRO A 44 -4.33 -10.95 10.79
CA PRO A 44 -4.00 -12.35 11.06
C PRO A 44 -5.04 -12.98 12.00
N GLY A 45 -5.62 -14.13 11.61
CA GLY A 45 -6.57 -14.87 12.42
C GLY A 45 -5.90 -15.83 13.42
N ASN A 46 -6.67 -16.38 14.35
CA ASN A 46 -6.17 -17.25 15.44
C ASN A 46 -5.25 -18.39 14.96
N THR A 47 -5.64 -19.13 13.92
CA THR A 47 -4.82 -20.21 13.36
C THR A 47 -3.50 -19.69 12.78
N GLN A 48 -3.50 -18.52 12.13
CA GLN A 48 -2.27 -17.91 11.62
C GLN A 48 -1.35 -17.53 12.78
N LEU A 49 -1.91 -17.02 13.88
CA LEU A 49 -1.14 -16.66 15.07
C LEU A 49 -0.52 -17.88 15.73
N GLU A 50 -1.30 -18.92 15.98
CA GLU A 50 -0.80 -20.18 16.56
C GLU A 50 0.36 -20.76 15.76
N LEU A 51 0.20 -20.87 14.42
CA LEU A 51 1.25 -21.36 13.53
C LEU A 51 2.49 -20.48 13.53
N SER A 52 2.31 -19.15 13.55
CA SER A 52 3.41 -18.19 13.48
C SER A 52 4.24 -18.20 14.76
N TYR A 53 3.58 -18.18 15.92
CA TYR A 53 4.25 -18.23 17.21
C TYR A 53 4.91 -19.59 17.46
N GLY A 54 4.23 -20.69 17.10
CA GLY A 54 4.82 -22.04 17.18
C GLY A 54 6.09 -22.16 16.33
N LYS A 55 6.05 -21.69 15.07
CA LYS A 55 7.23 -21.70 14.18
C LYS A 55 8.34 -20.77 14.68
N ALA A 56 7.99 -19.59 15.20
CA ALA A 56 8.96 -18.68 15.79
C ALA A 56 9.71 -19.34 16.96
N GLN A 57 9.00 -19.97 17.89
CA GLN A 57 9.62 -20.67 19.01
C GLN A 57 10.56 -21.79 18.56
N GLU A 58 10.08 -22.63 17.66
CA GLU A 58 10.85 -23.76 17.13
C GLU A 58 12.18 -23.26 16.56
N LEU A 59 12.14 -22.26 15.68
CA LEU A 59 13.34 -21.79 14.99
C LEU A 59 14.27 -20.97 15.90
N LEU A 60 13.73 -20.23 16.87
CA LEU A 60 14.52 -19.55 17.90
C LEU A 60 15.30 -20.54 18.77
N ARG A 61 14.69 -21.67 19.17
CA ARG A 61 15.38 -22.71 19.96
C ARG A 61 16.55 -23.35 19.20
N HIS A 62 16.48 -23.40 17.87
CA HIS A 62 17.55 -23.92 17.02
C HIS A 62 18.60 -22.87 16.65
N GLY A 63 18.51 -21.64 17.16
CA GLY A 63 19.52 -20.59 16.92
C GLY A 63 19.53 -20.05 15.49
N HIS A 64 18.42 -20.17 14.75
CA HIS A 64 18.33 -19.59 13.41
C HIS A 64 18.32 -18.05 13.44
N THR A 65 18.72 -17.44 12.33
CA THR A 65 18.73 -15.98 12.20
C THR A 65 17.30 -15.43 12.11
N THR A 66 17.09 -14.22 12.62
CA THR A 66 15.79 -13.51 12.55
C THR A 66 15.22 -13.48 11.13
N ASP A 67 16.06 -13.19 10.14
CA ASP A 67 15.65 -13.10 8.74
C ASP A 67 15.16 -14.45 8.17
N MET A 68 15.78 -15.58 8.56
CA MET A 68 15.27 -16.91 8.24
C MET A 68 13.95 -17.19 8.95
N ILE A 69 13.86 -16.86 10.25
CA ILE A 69 12.66 -17.08 11.06
C ILE A 69 11.44 -16.40 10.43
N LEU A 70 11.57 -15.11 10.10
CA LEU A 70 10.49 -14.32 9.52
C LEU A 70 10.05 -14.83 8.15
N ARG A 71 11.01 -15.31 7.33
CA ARG A 71 10.70 -15.96 6.05
C ARG A 71 9.88 -17.23 6.22
N GLU A 72 10.27 -18.10 7.15
CA GLU A 72 9.57 -19.37 7.39
C GLU A 72 8.19 -19.13 8.02
N ILE A 73 8.07 -18.17 8.94
CA ILE A 73 6.79 -17.72 9.49
C ILE A 73 5.84 -17.27 8.38
N LYS A 74 6.35 -16.52 7.40
CA LYS A 74 5.53 -16.04 6.29
C LYS A 74 4.95 -17.17 5.44
N LYS A 75 5.73 -18.24 5.22
CA LYS A 75 5.28 -19.42 4.48
C LYS A 75 4.15 -20.14 5.21
N VAL A 76 4.30 -20.40 6.52
CA VAL A 76 3.27 -21.10 7.31
C VAL A 76 2.03 -20.25 7.55
N GLY A 77 2.17 -18.92 7.63
CA GLY A 77 1.08 -17.97 7.87
C GLY A 77 0.23 -17.62 6.64
N ALA A 78 0.53 -18.14 5.44
CA ALA A 78 -0.01 -17.67 4.17
C ALA A 78 -1.45 -18.11 3.84
N PHE A 79 -2.42 -17.96 4.74
CA PHE A 79 -3.82 -18.42 4.52
C PHE A 79 -3.94 -19.92 4.20
N GLY A 80 -2.94 -20.72 4.60
CA GLY A 80 -2.80 -22.14 4.25
C GLY A 80 -3.58 -23.12 5.14
N GLY A 81 -4.36 -22.63 6.10
CA GLY A 81 -5.10 -23.46 7.04
C GLY A 81 -6.26 -24.24 6.39
N PRO A 82 -6.70 -25.36 7.00
CA PRO A 82 -7.71 -26.25 6.42
C PRO A 82 -9.07 -25.58 6.20
N SER A 83 -9.38 -24.51 6.95
CA SER A 83 -10.63 -23.77 6.83
C SER A 83 -10.67 -22.74 5.70
N MET A 84 -9.52 -22.32 5.16
CA MET A 84 -9.43 -21.26 4.14
C MET A 84 -8.84 -21.76 2.83
N ARG A 85 -7.77 -22.57 2.88
CA ARG A 85 -7.01 -22.97 1.69
C ARG A 85 -7.88 -23.65 0.62
N PRO A 86 -8.77 -24.60 0.93
CA PRO A 86 -9.58 -25.26 -0.10
C PRO A 86 -10.43 -24.27 -0.93
N ASN A 87 -11.09 -23.32 -0.27
CA ASN A 87 -11.92 -22.32 -0.96
C ASN A 87 -11.08 -21.30 -1.71
N LEU A 88 -9.92 -20.91 -1.17
CA LEU A 88 -8.99 -20.02 -1.86
C LEU A 88 -8.45 -20.66 -3.15
N LEU A 89 -8.12 -21.96 -3.11
CA LEU A 89 -7.72 -22.70 -4.30
C LEU A 89 -8.84 -22.77 -5.34
N LYS A 90 -10.08 -23.01 -4.93
CA LYS A 90 -11.24 -22.97 -5.84
C LYS A 90 -11.35 -21.61 -6.55
N MET A 91 -11.27 -20.51 -5.82
CA MET A 91 -11.35 -19.16 -6.40
C MET A 91 -10.17 -18.86 -7.32
N LEU A 92 -8.94 -19.18 -6.91
CA LEU A 92 -7.75 -18.97 -7.74
C LEU A 92 -7.83 -19.75 -9.06
N ARG A 93 -8.26 -21.03 -9.01
CA ARG A 93 -8.47 -21.87 -10.21
C ARG A 93 -9.61 -21.33 -11.08
N HIS A 94 -10.74 -20.93 -10.48
CA HIS A 94 -11.89 -20.37 -11.20
C HIS A 94 -11.52 -19.16 -12.06
N PHE A 95 -10.66 -18.29 -11.55
CA PHE A 95 -10.20 -17.10 -12.25
C PHE A 95 -8.89 -17.28 -13.04
N GLY A 96 -8.38 -18.51 -13.14
CA GLY A 96 -7.24 -18.84 -14.00
C GLY A 96 -5.88 -18.32 -13.51
N PHE A 97 -5.67 -18.22 -12.20
CA PHE A 97 -4.42 -17.68 -11.63
C PHE A 97 -3.20 -18.55 -11.95
N GLU A 98 -3.36 -19.85 -12.22
CA GLU A 98 -2.28 -20.71 -12.68
C GLU A 98 -1.66 -20.19 -13.99
N ARG A 99 -2.50 -19.73 -14.92
CA ARG A 99 -2.05 -19.14 -16.19
C ARG A 99 -1.46 -17.76 -16.00
N LEU A 100 -2.07 -16.92 -15.15
CA LEU A 100 -1.55 -15.58 -14.84
C LEU A 100 -0.15 -15.63 -14.21
N LEU A 101 0.13 -16.68 -13.46
CA LEU A 101 1.40 -16.87 -12.75
C LEU A 101 2.40 -17.75 -13.49
N GLY A 102 1.98 -18.43 -14.57
CA GLY A 102 2.82 -19.34 -15.34
C GLY A 102 3.22 -20.61 -14.58
N ILE A 103 2.32 -21.13 -13.73
CA ILE A 103 2.53 -22.33 -12.93
C ILE A 103 1.51 -23.42 -13.28
N GLY A 104 1.84 -24.69 -13.00
CA GLY A 104 0.95 -25.81 -13.34
C GLY A 104 -0.34 -25.86 -12.51
N ASP A 105 -0.26 -25.50 -11.22
CA ASP A 105 -1.44 -25.38 -10.36
C ASP A 105 -1.16 -24.42 -9.19
N VAL A 106 -2.17 -23.63 -8.81
CA VAL A 106 -2.11 -22.63 -7.73
C VAL A 106 -1.88 -23.22 -6.34
N GLU A 107 -2.08 -24.53 -6.16
CA GLU A 107 -1.75 -25.25 -4.92
C GLU A 107 -0.26 -25.20 -4.60
N SER A 108 0.58 -25.11 -5.64
CA SER A 108 2.03 -25.00 -5.49
C SER A 108 2.50 -23.68 -4.85
N LEU A 109 1.62 -22.66 -4.74
CA LEU A 109 1.91 -21.40 -4.01
C LEU A 109 2.16 -21.61 -2.51
N TRP A 110 1.78 -22.77 -1.97
CA TRP A 110 2.10 -23.18 -0.59
C TRP A 110 3.23 -24.21 -0.51
N GLY A 111 4.01 -24.35 -1.59
CA GLY A 111 5.12 -25.29 -1.71
C GLY A 111 6.16 -24.77 -2.68
N ALA A 112 6.31 -25.46 -3.82
CA ALA A 112 7.37 -25.21 -4.79
C ALA A 112 7.43 -23.77 -5.33
N HIS A 113 6.30 -23.07 -5.40
CA HIS A 113 6.19 -21.69 -5.91
C HIS A 113 5.81 -20.68 -4.82
N ALA A 114 6.17 -20.95 -3.56
CA ALA A 114 5.91 -20.04 -2.45
C ALA A 114 6.58 -18.66 -2.61
N ASP A 115 7.61 -18.55 -3.45
CA ASP A 115 8.26 -17.29 -3.81
C ASP A 115 7.37 -16.37 -4.67
N LEU A 116 6.34 -16.90 -5.33
CA LEU A 116 5.39 -16.10 -6.11
C LEU A 116 4.29 -15.45 -5.26
N LEU A 117 4.11 -15.89 -4.01
CA LEU A 117 3.05 -15.42 -3.11
C LEU A 117 3.61 -14.52 -2.01
N GLN A 118 2.91 -13.41 -1.76
CA GLN A 118 2.99 -12.64 -0.51
C GLN A 118 1.59 -12.63 0.11
N SER A 119 1.47 -13.15 1.33
CA SER A 119 0.28 -12.98 2.15
C SER A 119 0.44 -11.74 3.04
N THR A 120 -0.59 -10.95 3.24
CA THR A 120 -0.56 -9.86 4.22
C THR A 120 -1.97 -9.51 4.68
N SER A 121 -2.07 -8.57 5.60
CA SER A 121 -3.35 -8.08 6.12
C SER A 121 -3.34 -6.56 6.16
N VAL A 122 -4.52 -5.94 6.00
CA VAL A 122 -4.70 -4.48 6.14
C VAL A 122 -4.11 -3.98 7.45
N VAL A 123 -4.36 -4.71 8.54
CA VAL A 123 -3.63 -4.58 9.80
C VAL A 123 -2.69 -5.80 9.92
N PRO A 124 -1.38 -5.66 9.68
CA PRO A 124 -0.45 -6.80 9.64
C PRO A 124 -0.23 -7.51 10.98
N HIS A 125 -0.58 -6.84 12.07
CA HIS A 125 -0.57 -7.37 13.43
C HIS A 125 -1.98 -7.79 13.86
N ALA A 126 -2.10 -8.68 14.84
CA ALA A 126 -3.38 -9.18 15.30
C ALA A 126 -4.21 -8.07 15.96
N ALA A 127 -5.23 -7.62 15.26
CA ALA A 127 -6.19 -6.64 15.76
C ALA A 127 -7.37 -7.32 16.46
N PHE A 128 -7.74 -6.78 17.62
CA PHE A 128 -8.90 -7.17 18.39
C PHE A 128 -9.83 -5.98 18.60
N LYS A 129 -11.13 -6.25 18.70
CA LYS A 129 -12.18 -5.31 19.13
C LYS A 129 -12.97 -5.97 20.25
N ALA A 130 -12.95 -5.36 21.43
CA ALA A 130 -13.64 -5.88 22.63
C ALA A 130 -13.33 -7.37 22.89
N GLY A 131 -12.05 -7.75 22.78
CA GLY A 131 -11.57 -9.12 23.04
C GLY A 131 -11.82 -10.14 21.94
N LYS A 132 -12.44 -9.76 20.81
CA LYS A 132 -12.65 -10.63 19.65
C LYS A 132 -11.77 -10.20 18.48
N MET A 133 -11.40 -11.13 17.60
CA MET A 133 -10.69 -10.80 16.37
C MET A 133 -11.43 -9.72 15.57
N PHE A 134 -10.70 -8.70 15.15
CA PHE A 134 -11.23 -7.61 14.36
C PHE A 134 -11.69 -8.12 12.99
N ALA A 135 -12.93 -7.80 12.63
CA ALA A 135 -13.56 -8.12 11.34
C ALA A 135 -14.34 -6.92 10.79
N GLY A 136 -13.93 -5.70 11.17
CA GLY A 136 -14.60 -4.46 10.81
C GLY A 136 -14.32 -3.98 9.39
N SER A 137 -14.97 -2.88 9.01
CA SER A 137 -14.77 -2.22 7.72
C SER A 137 -13.43 -1.49 7.67
N PHE A 138 -13.01 -1.08 6.47
CA PHE A 138 -11.81 -0.26 6.32
C PHE A 138 -12.00 1.16 6.87
N ASP A 139 -13.22 1.72 6.82
CA ASP A 139 -13.53 2.99 7.48
C ASP A 139 -13.30 2.90 9.00
N GLU A 140 -13.63 1.76 9.61
CA GLU A 140 -13.35 1.51 11.03
C GLU A 140 -11.84 1.41 11.32
N VAL A 141 -11.07 0.81 10.40
CA VAL A 141 -9.59 0.82 10.47
C VAL A 141 -9.07 2.26 10.47
N LEU A 142 -9.55 3.10 9.55
CA LEU A 142 -9.09 4.49 9.44
C LEU A 142 -9.54 5.37 10.61
N ALA A 143 -10.72 5.12 11.17
CA ALA A 143 -11.28 5.88 12.29
C ALA A 143 -10.57 5.59 13.62
N SER A 144 -9.95 4.42 13.77
CA SER A 144 -9.16 4.08 14.95
C SER A 144 -7.71 4.56 14.78
N PRO A 145 -7.19 5.45 15.64
CA PRO A 145 -5.80 5.91 15.54
C PRO A 145 -4.81 4.73 15.53
N LEU A 146 -5.02 3.77 16.42
CA LEU A 146 -4.16 2.59 16.57
C LEU A 146 -4.13 1.71 15.31
N LEU A 147 -5.29 1.44 14.70
CA LEU A 147 -5.37 0.58 13.51
C LEU A 147 -4.93 1.32 12.25
N SER A 148 -5.25 2.61 12.15
CA SER A 148 -4.87 3.50 11.05
C SER A 148 -3.36 3.69 11.00
N GLU A 149 -2.70 3.90 12.14
CA GLU A 149 -1.25 3.97 12.28
C GLU A 149 -0.61 2.65 11.82
N CYS A 150 -1.06 1.50 12.34
CA CYS A 150 -0.55 0.21 11.90
C CYS A 150 -0.73 -0.05 10.39
N PHE A 151 -1.87 0.33 9.81
CA PHE A 151 -2.08 0.26 8.36
C PHE A 151 -1.07 1.14 7.60
N ARG A 152 -0.87 2.39 8.04
CA ARG A 152 0.00 3.38 7.37
C ARG A 152 1.49 3.08 7.53
N ASP A 153 1.88 2.49 8.64
CA ASP A 153 3.29 2.28 9.00
C ASP A 153 3.77 0.87 8.67
N CYS A 154 2.86 -0.10 8.60
CA CYS A 154 3.22 -1.48 8.30
C CYS A 154 2.72 -1.91 6.90
N PHE A 155 1.42 -1.77 6.63
CA PHE A 155 0.85 -2.27 5.37
C PHE A 155 1.27 -1.41 4.17
N VAL A 156 1.05 -0.09 4.20
CA VAL A 156 1.33 0.79 3.06
C VAL A 156 2.81 0.75 2.60
N PRO A 157 3.82 0.74 3.49
CA PRO A 157 5.21 0.61 3.08
C PRO A 157 5.49 -0.74 2.42
N SER A 158 4.97 -1.84 2.99
CA SER A 158 5.16 -3.17 2.41
C SER A 158 4.59 -3.29 0.98
N VAL A 159 3.47 -2.61 0.72
CA VAL A 159 2.84 -2.56 -0.60
C VAL A 159 3.70 -1.78 -1.60
N ARG A 160 4.33 -0.68 -1.18
CA ARG A 160 5.22 0.15 -2.01
C ARG A 160 6.52 -0.56 -2.41
N GLU A 161 6.91 -1.60 -1.68
CA GLU A 161 8.08 -2.42 -2.01
C GLU A 161 7.80 -3.44 -3.13
N MET A 162 6.54 -3.66 -3.49
CA MET A 162 6.15 -4.58 -4.54
C MET A 162 6.49 -4.02 -5.93
N LYS A 163 6.77 -4.93 -6.87
CA LYS A 163 7.01 -4.54 -8.27
C LYS A 163 5.72 -4.07 -8.92
N SER A 164 5.85 -3.23 -9.95
CA SER A 164 4.71 -2.64 -10.66
C SER A 164 3.85 -3.64 -11.45
N ASP A 165 4.33 -4.87 -11.61
CA ASP A 165 3.65 -6.01 -12.25
C ASP A 165 3.08 -7.02 -11.24
N THR A 166 3.25 -6.78 -9.93
CA THR A 166 2.63 -7.60 -8.88
C THR A 166 1.12 -7.37 -8.85
N LEU A 167 0.35 -8.46 -8.79
CA LEU A 167 -1.11 -8.49 -8.75
C LEU A 167 -1.60 -8.56 -7.30
N PHE A 168 -2.62 -7.77 -6.95
CA PHE A 168 -3.19 -7.68 -5.61
C PHE A 168 -4.65 -8.13 -5.62
N VAL A 169 -4.99 -8.98 -4.65
CA VAL A 169 -6.35 -9.49 -4.43
C VAL A 169 -6.72 -9.32 -2.96
N GLY A 170 -7.84 -8.64 -2.70
CA GLY A 170 -8.42 -8.55 -1.36
C GLY A 170 -9.26 -9.79 -1.01
N LEU A 171 -9.37 -10.12 0.27
CA LEU A 171 -10.28 -11.15 0.80
C LEU A 171 -11.45 -10.49 1.55
N GLY A 172 -12.44 -10.01 0.80
CA GLY A 172 -13.61 -9.30 1.35
C GLY A 172 -13.60 -7.77 1.14
N PRO A 173 -14.64 -7.08 1.61
CA PRO A 173 -14.84 -5.64 1.37
C PRO A 173 -13.81 -4.75 2.06
N CYS A 174 -13.33 -5.11 3.26
CA CYS A 174 -12.34 -4.32 3.98
C CYS A 174 -10.97 -4.30 3.26
N PRO A 175 -10.38 -5.44 2.86
CA PRO A 175 -9.16 -5.45 2.06
C PRO A 175 -9.32 -4.81 0.67
N GLU A 176 -10.48 -4.98 0.03
CA GLU A 176 -10.79 -4.31 -1.24
C GLU A 176 -10.68 -2.78 -1.10
N ALA A 177 -11.37 -2.21 -0.11
CA ALA A 177 -11.35 -0.78 0.17
C ALA A 177 -9.94 -0.27 0.54
N ALA A 178 -9.17 -1.06 1.27
CA ALA A 178 -7.78 -0.73 1.61
C ALA A 178 -6.87 -0.69 0.35
N LEU A 179 -7.05 -1.63 -0.58
CA LEU A 179 -6.33 -1.64 -1.85
C LEU A 179 -6.73 -0.45 -2.73
N ASP A 180 -8.03 -0.12 -2.78
CA ASP A 180 -8.54 1.07 -3.46
C ASP A 180 -7.97 2.36 -2.87
N TRP A 181 -7.88 2.44 -1.54
CA TRP A 181 -7.23 3.53 -0.84
C TRP A 181 -5.77 3.65 -1.25
N CYS A 182 -5.03 2.55 -1.32
CA CYS A 182 -3.64 2.54 -1.78
C CYS A 182 -3.50 3.03 -3.22
N VAL A 183 -4.44 2.70 -4.11
CA VAL A 183 -4.46 3.24 -5.48
C VAL A 183 -4.71 4.75 -5.47
N HIS A 184 -5.73 5.21 -4.74
CA HIS A 184 -6.08 6.63 -4.64
C HIS A 184 -4.93 7.48 -4.07
N HIS A 185 -4.16 6.91 -3.14
CA HIS A 185 -3.03 7.58 -2.50
C HIS A 185 -1.69 7.35 -3.22
N GLY A 186 -1.70 6.71 -4.40
CA GLY A 186 -0.50 6.51 -5.23
C GLY A 186 0.52 5.51 -4.65
N ALA A 187 0.12 4.67 -3.70
CA ALA A 187 0.91 3.54 -3.24
C ALA A 187 0.83 2.35 -4.20
N LEU A 188 -0.26 2.23 -4.96
CA LEU A 188 -0.47 1.22 -6.00
C LEU A 188 -0.93 1.84 -7.31
N GLN A 189 -0.63 1.17 -8.43
CA GLN A 189 -1.26 1.47 -9.71
C GLN A 189 -2.59 0.72 -9.80
N ARG A 190 -3.63 1.34 -10.40
CA ARG A 190 -4.93 0.70 -10.60
C ARG A 190 -4.83 -0.68 -11.28
N LYS A 191 -3.91 -0.82 -12.24
CA LYS A 191 -3.67 -2.08 -12.97
C LYS A 191 -3.15 -3.23 -12.09
N GLN A 192 -2.63 -2.94 -10.90
CA GLN A 192 -2.12 -3.94 -9.96
C GLN A 192 -3.25 -4.55 -9.13
N VAL A 193 -4.40 -3.88 -8.98
CA VAL A 193 -5.50 -4.34 -8.12
C VAL A 193 -6.56 -5.02 -8.96
N LEU A 194 -6.75 -6.33 -8.78
CA LEU A 194 -7.72 -7.13 -9.54
C LEU A 194 -9.14 -7.09 -8.94
N GLY A 195 -9.27 -6.58 -7.72
CA GLY A 195 -10.51 -6.60 -6.96
C GLY A 195 -10.39 -7.52 -5.75
N ALA A 196 -11.48 -8.15 -5.37
CA ALA A 196 -11.55 -8.99 -4.18
C ALA A 196 -12.25 -10.32 -4.44
N PHE A 197 -11.75 -11.35 -3.78
CA PHE A 197 -12.50 -12.57 -3.55
C PHE A 197 -13.46 -12.39 -2.38
N CYS A 198 -14.51 -13.22 -2.33
CA CYS A 198 -15.23 -13.41 -1.08
C CYS A 198 -14.29 -13.99 -0.01
N HIS A 199 -14.59 -13.75 1.26
CA HIS A 199 -13.76 -14.28 2.33
C HIS A 199 -13.77 -15.83 2.31
N PRO A 200 -12.62 -16.54 2.26
CA PRO A 200 -12.57 -17.96 1.95
C PRO A 200 -12.90 -18.89 3.13
N SER A 201 -13.25 -18.36 4.29
CA SER A 201 -13.56 -19.18 5.48
C SER A 201 -14.75 -20.13 5.23
N SER A 202 -14.58 -21.40 5.63
CA SER A 202 -15.64 -22.40 5.64
C SER A 202 -16.85 -22.00 6.51
N ALA A 203 -16.66 -21.14 7.51
CA ALA A 203 -17.77 -20.60 8.32
C ALA A 203 -18.74 -19.71 7.52
N GLY A 204 -18.37 -19.29 6.30
CA GLY A 204 -19.20 -18.50 5.41
C GLY A 204 -20.33 -19.27 4.72
N GLY A 205 -20.46 -20.59 4.94
CA GLY A 205 -21.52 -21.42 4.37
C GLY A 205 -21.57 -21.36 2.85
N SER A 206 -22.70 -20.93 2.30
CA SER A 206 -22.96 -20.79 0.86
C SER A 206 -22.19 -19.65 0.17
N THR A 207 -21.47 -18.78 0.91
CA THR A 207 -20.81 -17.58 0.36
C THR A 207 -19.88 -17.91 -0.81
N THR A 208 -18.99 -18.89 -0.65
CA THR A 208 -18.04 -19.27 -1.72
C THR A 208 -18.76 -19.85 -2.93
N ARG A 209 -19.79 -20.68 -2.71
CA ARG A 209 -20.58 -21.27 -3.79
C ARG A 209 -21.31 -20.20 -4.60
N TYR A 210 -21.95 -19.24 -3.91
CA TYR A 210 -22.63 -18.13 -4.57
C TYR A 210 -21.65 -17.24 -5.34
N TYR A 211 -20.52 -16.89 -4.70
CA TYR A 211 -19.47 -16.10 -5.34
C TYR A 211 -18.96 -16.76 -6.61
N LEU A 212 -18.74 -18.08 -6.60
CA LEU A 212 -18.28 -18.86 -7.75
C LEU A 212 -19.37 -19.20 -8.78
N ARG A 213 -20.61 -18.73 -8.58
CA ARG A 213 -21.77 -19.05 -9.44
C ARG A 213 -22.14 -20.53 -9.47
N GLU A 214 -21.77 -21.28 -8.43
CA GLU A 214 -22.18 -22.67 -8.23
C GLU A 214 -23.62 -22.81 -7.68
N VAL A 215 -24.21 -21.70 -7.25
CA VAL A 215 -25.61 -21.59 -6.81
C VAL A 215 -26.12 -20.20 -7.17
N ALA A 216 -27.33 -20.13 -7.73
CA ALA A 216 -28.01 -18.90 -8.07
C ALA A 216 -28.76 -18.31 -6.86
N LYS A 217 -29.03 -17.00 -6.89
CA LYS A 217 -29.75 -16.30 -5.81
C LYS A 217 -31.10 -16.93 -5.46
N GLY A 218 -31.83 -17.41 -6.46
CA GLY A 218 -33.14 -18.07 -6.28
C GLY A 218 -33.07 -19.49 -5.72
N GLU A 219 -31.88 -20.09 -5.66
CA GLU A 219 -31.65 -21.44 -5.11
C GLU A 219 -31.16 -21.41 -3.65
N LEU A 220 -30.90 -20.22 -3.10
CA LEU A 220 -30.55 -20.05 -1.70
C LEU A 220 -31.80 -20.16 -0.81
N ASP A 221 -31.61 -20.67 0.40
CA ASP A 221 -32.64 -20.61 1.44
C ASP A 221 -33.06 -19.14 1.67
N THR A 222 -34.35 -18.90 1.91
CA THR A 222 -34.90 -17.55 2.10
C THR A 222 -34.27 -16.80 3.28
N ASN A 223 -33.69 -17.51 4.24
CA ASN A 223 -32.99 -16.95 5.39
C ASN A 223 -31.45 -17.00 5.27
N ASP A 224 -30.92 -17.39 4.10
CA ASP A 224 -29.48 -17.49 3.91
C ASP A 224 -28.80 -16.12 4.12
N PRO A 225 -27.82 -15.98 5.04
CA PRO A 225 -27.16 -14.71 5.33
C PRO A 225 -26.39 -14.14 4.13
N VAL A 226 -26.11 -14.93 3.09
CA VAL A 226 -25.53 -14.47 1.82
C VAL A 226 -26.46 -13.52 1.09
N LEU A 227 -27.78 -13.69 1.19
CA LEU A 227 -28.77 -12.86 0.50
C LEU A 227 -28.54 -11.35 0.76
N ARG A 228 -28.15 -11.00 1.99
CA ARG A 228 -27.86 -9.63 2.44
C ARG A 228 -26.58 -9.03 1.84
N ARG A 229 -25.78 -9.82 1.14
CA ARG A 229 -24.46 -9.43 0.62
C ARG A 229 -24.29 -9.76 -0.87
N THR A 230 -25.36 -10.21 -1.53
CA THR A 230 -25.34 -10.61 -2.95
C THR A 230 -24.82 -9.50 -3.85
N ASP A 231 -25.30 -8.26 -3.69
CA ASP A 231 -24.86 -7.13 -4.52
C ASP A 231 -23.34 -6.90 -4.48
N TRP A 232 -22.72 -6.97 -3.28
CA TRP A 232 -21.27 -6.84 -3.15
C TRP A 232 -20.54 -8.03 -3.77
N LEU A 233 -21.03 -9.26 -3.53
CA LEU A 233 -20.45 -10.48 -4.11
C LEU A 233 -20.51 -10.45 -5.64
N ASP A 234 -21.61 -9.93 -6.19
CA ASP A 234 -21.82 -9.87 -7.63
C ASP A 234 -20.91 -8.84 -8.30
N ARG A 235 -20.78 -7.67 -7.68
CA ARG A 235 -19.81 -6.65 -8.11
C ARG A 235 -18.37 -7.17 -8.02
N ALA A 236 -18.00 -7.80 -6.90
CA ALA A 236 -16.65 -8.31 -6.69
C ALA A 236 -16.30 -9.41 -7.69
N TYR A 237 -17.25 -10.31 -8.00
CA TYR A 237 -17.10 -11.32 -9.02
C TYR A 237 -16.84 -10.70 -10.39
N GLU A 238 -17.70 -9.76 -10.82
CA GLU A 238 -17.60 -9.15 -12.14
C GLU A 238 -16.28 -8.39 -12.30
N GLN A 239 -15.87 -7.64 -11.28
CA GLN A 239 -14.59 -6.94 -11.28
C GLN A 239 -13.41 -7.92 -11.44
N MET A 240 -13.39 -9.01 -10.67
CA MET A 240 -12.34 -10.02 -10.77
C MET A 240 -12.35 -10.70 -12.14
N HIS A 241 -13.54 -11.05 -12.65
CA HIS A 241 -13.72 -11.69 -13.95
C HIS A 241 -13.18 -10.82 -15.09
N VAL A 242 -13.58 -9.55 -15.14
CA VAL A 242 -13.10 -8.59 -16.14
C VAL A 242 -11.59 -8.38 -16.03
N ALA A 243 -11.07 -8.25 -14.81
CA ALA A 243 -9.65 -8.00 -14.58
C ALA A 243 -8.78 -9.18 -15.04
N THR A 244 -9.15 -10.42 -14.69
CA THR A 244 -8.38 -11.60 -15.10
C THR A 244 -8.56 -11.92 -16.58
N ALA A 245 -9.76 -11.78 -17.14
CA ALA A 245 -9.99 -11.95 -18.57
C ALA A 245 -9.13 -10.98 -19.41
N ALA A 246 -9.06 -9.71 -19.01
CA ALA A 246 -8.23 -8.72 -19.69
C ALA A 246 -6.72 -9.03 -19.64
N LEU A 247 -6.24 -9.66 -18.57
CA LEU A 247 -4.85 -10.08 -18.45
C LEU A 247 -4.57 -11.36 -19.24
N LEU A 248 -5.47 -12.33 -19.20
CA LEU A 248 -5.35 -13.58 -19.93
C LEU A 248 -5.40 -13.35 -21.45
N GLY A 249 -6.28 -12.47 -21.94
CA GLY A 249 -6.32 -12.08 -23.34
C GLY A 249 -5.08 -11.32 -23.84
N ARG A 250 -4.26 -10.76 -22.94
CA ARG A 250 -2.94 -10.20 -23.28
C ARG A 250 -1.82 -11.24 -23.24
N SER A 251 -2.07 -12.39 -22.63
CA SER A 251 -1.09 -13.47 -22.45
C SER A 251 -1.15 -14.54 -23.53
N GLU A 252 -2.20 -14.58 -24.37
CA GLU A 252 -2.21 -15.46 -25.53
C GLU A 252 -1.17 -14.98 -26.56
N PRO A 253 -0.23 -15.84 -26.99
CA PRO A 253 0.62 -15.52 -28.12
C PRO A 253 -0.30 -15.37 -29.34
N LYS A 254 -0.20 -14.23 -30.03
CA LYS A 254 -0.79 -14.07 -31.36
C LYS A 254 -0.37 -15.29 -32.20
N PRO A 255 -1.30 -16.08 -32.78
CA PRO A 255 -0.90 -17.16 -33.66
C PRO A 255 -0.04 -16.59 -34.80
N PRO A 256 1.03 -17.28 -35.21
CA PRO A 256 1.88 -16.79 -36.28
C PRO A 256 1.00 -16.58 -37.51
N ALA A 257 1.05 -15.37 -38.05
CA ALA A 257 0.34 -15.05 -39.28
C ALA A 257 0.75 -16.09 -40.33
N LEU A 258 -0.23 -16.84 -40.83
CA LEU A 258 -0.08 -17.68 -42.00
C LEU A 258 0.50 -16.80 -43.11
N ARG A 259 1.62 -17.25 -43.69
CA ARG A 259 2.19 -16.67 -44.90
C ARG A 259 1.24 -17.02 -46.03
N ASP A 260 0.45 -16.06 -46.49
CA ASP A 260 -0.19 -16.16 -47.79
C ASP A 260 0.72 -15.51 -48.83
N GLU A 261 1.00 -16.27 -49.87
CA GLU A 261 1.81 -15.89 -51.03
C GLU A 261 1.16 -14.73 -51.80
N GLU A 262 1.98 -13.73 -52.14
CA GLU A 262 1.61 -12.64 -53.03
C GLU A 262 1.41 -13.15 -54.46
N THR A 263 0.23 -12.90 -55.01
CA THR A 263 0.03 -12.81 -56.47
C THR A 263 -0.50 -11.42 -56.85
N VAL A 264 0.00 -10.94 -57.98
CA VAL A 264 0.14 -9.54 -58.41
C VAL A 264 -1.08 -9.02 -59.22
N MET A 265 -1.63 -7.88 -58.76
CA MET A 265 -2.25 -6.72 -59.48
C MET A 265 -3.50 -6.89 -60.40
N PRO A 266 -4.20 -5.80 -60.83
CA PRO A 266 -4.10 -4.35 -60.52
C PRO A 266 -5.42 -3.64 -60.10
N THR A 267 -5.28 -2.43 -59.55
CA THR A 267 -6.29 -1.37 -59.33
C THR A 267 -6.77 -0.72 -60.65
N PRO A 268 -7.97 -0.08 -60.73
CA PRO A 268 -8.07 1.36 -60.41
C PRO A 268 -9.44 1.86 -59.90
N ASN A 269 -9.43 2.80 -58.94
CA ASN A 269 -9.97 4.16 -59.05
C ASN A 269 -10.20 4.82 -57.68
N ALA A 270 -9.67 6.04 -57.54
CA ALA A 270 -9.96 6.99 -56.46
C ALA A 270 -11.22 7.83 -56.83
N PRO A 271 -11.84 8.59 -55.91
CA PRO A 271 -11.21 9.81 -55.37
C PRO A 271 -11.36 10.05 -53.86
N SER A 272 -10.47 10.93 -53.41
CA SER A 272 -10.24 11.49 -52.07
C SER A 272 -11.42 12.25 -51.45
N SER A 273 -11.60 12.12 -50.13
CA SER A 273 -12.01 13.25 -49.29
C SER A 273 -11.53 13.14 -47.83
N ALA A 274 -10.91 14.24 -47.38
CA ALA A 274 -10.82 14.83 -46.03
C ALA A 274 -10.63 13.95 -44.78
N LYS A 275 -9.46 14.13 -44.14
CA LYS A 275 -9.20 13.78 -42.74
C LYS A 275 -10.03 14.66 -41.79
N LEU A 276 -10.96 14.05 -41.04
CA LEU A 276 -11.43 14.60 -39.77
C LEU A 276 -10.60 14.02 -38.61
N LYS A 277 -10.04 14.92 -37.79
CA LYS A 277 -9.47 14.61 -36.48
C LYS A 277 -10.60 14.26 -35.51
N PRO A 278 -10.49 13.21 -34.68
CA PRO A 278 -11.28 13.10 -33.47
C PRO A 278 -10.61 13.94 -32.38
N THR A 279 -11.27 15.04 -32.03
CA THR A 279 -11.11 15.78 -30.78
C THR A 279 -11.51 14.86 -29.62
N THR A 280 -10.56 14.49 -28.76
CA THR A 280 -10.86 13.89 -27.45
C THR A 280 -10.64 14.91 -26.33
N THR A 281 -11.69 15.04 -25.56
CA THR A 281 -12.05 16.07 -24.62
C THR A 281 -11.19 16.03 -23.35
N LYS A 282 -10.37 17.07 -23.16
CA LYS A 282 -9.64 17.40 -21.92
C LYS A 282 -10.62 17.94 -20.85
N VAL A 283 -11.32 17.08 -20.12
CA VAL A 283 -12.17 17.56 -19.00
C VAL A 283 -11.84 16.91 -17.66
N HIS A 284 -11.24 15.71 -17.60
CA HIS A 284 -10.89 15.07 -16.31
C HIS A 284 -9.45 15.24 -15.82
N ASP A 285 -8.48 15.53 -16.70
CA ASP A 285 -7.09 15.79 -16.29
C ASP A 285 -6.88 17.18 -15.66
N ILE A 286 -7.78 18.13 -15.95
CA ILE A 286 -7.70 19.51 -15.44
C ILE A 286 -8.17 19.56 -13.98
N ALA A 287 -9.17 18.76 -13.61
CA ALA A 287 -9.75 18.77 -12.26
C ALA A 287 -8.80 18.15 -11.20
N MET A 288 -8.10 17.04 -11.52
CA MET A 288 -7.16 16.39 -10.59
C MET A 288 -5.83 17.14 -10.47
N ARG A 289 -5.32 17.76 -11.56
CA ARG A 289 -4.21 18.71 -11.47
C ARG A 289 -4.61 19.98 -10.73
N GLY A 290 -5.84 20.44 -10.91
CA GLY A 290 -6.45 21.53 -10.16
C GLY A 290 -6.43 21.23 -8.67
N ALA A 291 -7.08 20.14 -8.24
CA ALA A 291 -7.17 19.75 -6.83
C ALA A 291 -5.80 19.57 -6.15
N ALA A 292 -4.84 18.88 -6.78
CA ALA A 292 -3.49 18.74 -6.21
C ALA A 292 -2.70 20.07 -6.21
N SER A 293 -2.94 20.94 -7.21
CA SER A 293 -2.39 22.29 -7.24
C SER A 293 -3.01 23.17 -6.16
N ASP A 294 -4.31 23.00 -5.88
CA ASP A 294 -5.08 23.74 -4.89
C ASP A 294 -4.68 23.33 -3.46
N GLU A 295 -4.44 22.03 -3.22
CA GLU A 295 -3.89 21.54 -1.95
C GLU A 295 -2.52 22.14 -1.65
N VAL A 296 -1.60 22.09 -2.62
CA VAL A 296 -0.27 22.67 -2.45
C VAL A 296 -0.36 24.19 -2.30
N ALA A 297 -1.28 24.86 -2.99
CA ALA A 297 -1.52 26.29 -2.81
C ALA A 297 -1.95 26.63 -1.38
N ALA A 298 -2.82 25.83 -0.77
CA ALA A 298 -3.23 26.02 0.61
C ALA A 298 -2.07 25.78 1.61
N ILE A 299 -1.24 24.77 1.39
CA ILE A 299 -0.02 24.52 2.18
C ILE A 299 0.93 25.72 2.08
N LEU A 300 1.16 26.24 0.87
CA LEU A 300 1.98 27.43 0.67
C LEU A 300 1.41 28.64 1.41
N ALA A 301 0.09 28.85 1.33
CA ALA A 301 -0.59 29.93 2.03
C ALA A 301 -0.46 29.83 3.55
N GLU A 302 -0.58 28.63 4.12
CA GLU A 302 -0.43 28.42 5.57
C GLU A 302 1.02 28.67 6.04
N VAL A 303 2.02 28.26 5.24
CA VAL A 303 3.43 28.57 5.53
C VAL A 303 3.65 30.09 5.55
N GLN A 304 3.12 30.81 4.57
CA GLN A 304 3.23 32.29 4.53
C GLN A 304 2.47 32.97 5.66
N LYS A 305 1.29 32.47 6.01
CA LYS A 305 0.48 32.94 7.14
C LYS A 305 1.19 32.77 8.48
N ALA A 306 2.02 31.73 8.62
CA ALA A 306 2.89 31.53 9.78
C ALA A 306 4.12 32.47 9.81
N GLY A 307 4.22 33.44 8.89
CA GLY A 307 5.30 34.43 8.85
C GLY A 307 6.55 33.99 8.11
N TYR A 308 6.53 32.84 7.42
CA TYR A 308 7.64 32.39 6.61
C TYR A 308 7.61 33.10 5.24
N ARG A 309 8.71 33.77 4.89
CA ARG A 309 8.82 34.51 3.64
C ARG A 309 9.26 33.59 2.51
N LEU A 310 8.43 33.48 1.47
CA LEU A 310 8.77 32.76 0.24
C LEU A 310 9.91 33.49 -0.49
N THR A 311 11.04 32.82 -0.70
CA THR A 311 12.23 33.41 -1.36
C THR A 311 12.46 32.88 -2.77
N LYS A 312 12.07 31.62 -3.04
CA LYS A 312 12.22 31.00 -4.35
C LYS A 312 11.17 29.92 -4.55
N GLN A 313 10.62 29.81 -5.75
CA GLN A 313 9.69 28.74 -6.09
C GLN A 313 10.03 28.13 -7.45
N THR A 314 9.97 26.81 -7.53
CA THR A 314 10.17 26.02 -8.76
C THR A 314 8.96 25.11 -8.94
N ALA A 315 8.90 24.29 -10.00
CA ALA A 315 7.85 23.28 -10.10
C ALA A 315 7.87 22.26 -8.94
N LYS A 316 9.04 21.98 -8.36
CA LYS A 316 9.23 20.90 -7.37
C LYS A 316 9.32 21.36 -5.92
N LEU A 317 9.90 22.53 -5.67
CA LEU A 317 10.13 23.07 -4.33
C LEU A 317 9.62 24.49 -4.19
N ALA A 318 9.28 24.87 -2.96
CA ALA A 318 9.21 26.26 -2.52
C ALA A 318 10.18 26.47 -1.35
N GLU A 319 11.07 27.44 -1.47
CA GLU A 319 12.06 27.85 -0.47
C GLU A 319 11.46 28.97 0.39
N PHE A 320 11.55 28.81 1.70
CA PHE A 320 11.07 29.77 2.67
C PHE A 320 12.16 30.14 3.68
N THR A 321 12.15 31.40 4.11
CA THR A 321 12.92 31.89 5.25
C THR A 321 11.98 32.10 6.44
N ALA A 322 12.25 31.41 7.54
CA ALA A 322 11.56 31.56 8.82
C ALA A 322 11.77 32.98 9.40
N PRO A 323 10.93 33.44 10.34
CA PRO A 323 11.08 34.74 10.98
C PRO A 323 12.47 35.00 11.57
N ARG A 324 13.13 33.97 12.12
CA ARG A 324 14.49 34.03 12.69
C ARG A 324 15.62 33.66 11.71
N GLY A 325 15.32 33.51 10.42
CA GLY A 325 16.31 33.35 9.34
C GLY A 325 16.62 31.92 8.91
N GLN A 326 16.08 30.90 9.59
CA GLN A 326 16.24 29.49 9.20
C GLN A 326 15.59 29.22 7.84
N ILE A 327 16.14 28.29 7.08
CA ILE A 327 15.62 27.92 5.76
C ILE A 327 14.90 26.57 5.83
N ILE A 328 13.69 26.53 5.26
CA ILE A 328 12.97 25.29 4.97
C ILE A 328 12.61 25.23 3.48
N TYR A 329 12.49 24.02 2.94
CA TYR A 329 11.91 23.82 1.61
C TYR A 329 10.66 22.95 1.69
N LEU A 330 9.55 23.41 1.13
CA LEU A 330 8.38 22.57 0.88
C LEU A 330 8.58 21.74 -0.39
N VAL A 331 8.44 20.42 -0.28
CA VAL A 331 8.51 19.49 -1.40
C VAL A 331 7.14 19.35 -2.06
N LYS A 332 6.85 20.25 -3.01
CA LYS A 332 5.52 20.37 -3.65
C LYS A 332 5.07 19.11 -4.37
N THR A 333 6.00 18.33 -4.93
CA THR A 333 5.67 17.10 -5.68
C THR A 333 5.20 15.95 -4.81
N THR A 334 5.50 15.98 -3.52
CA THR A 334 5.15 14.91 -2.58
C THR A 334 4.32 15.42 -1.41
N SER A 335 4.04 16.72 -1.34
CA SER A 335 3.22 17.33 -0.29
C SER A 335 1.75 17.34 -0.68
N LYS A 336 0.90 16.94 0.25
CA LYS A 336 -0.57 16.94 0.18
C LYS A 336 -1.12 17.36 1.54
N MET A 337 -2.42 17.65 1.62
CA MET A 337 -3.07 18.05 2.88
C MET A 337 -2.90 17.01 4.00
N ASN A 338 -2.81 15.72 3.66
CA ASN A 338 -2.63 14.62 4.61
C ASN A 338 -1.20 14.05 4.62
N ARG A 339 -0.23 14.78 4.06
CA ARG A 339 1.20 14.47 4.15
C ARG A 339 2.03 15.64 3.68
N VAL A 340 2.42 16.54 4.58
CA VAL A 340 3.27 17.68 4.22
C VAL A 340 4.74 17.28 4.32
N ASN A 341 5.50 17.43 3.23
CA ASN A 341 6.91 17.07 3.21
C ASN A 341 7.78 18.33 3.12
N LEU A 342 8.64 18.51 4.10
CA LEU A 342 9.56 19.64 4.22
C LEU A 342 11.00 19.13 4.21
N MET A 343 11.92 19.98 3.79
CA MET A 343 13.36 19.75 3.91
C MET A 343 13.92 20.76 4.90
N VAL A 344 14.67 20.25 5.88
CA VAL A 344 15.39 21.05 6.87
C VAL A 344 16.89 20.83 6.76
N HIS A 345 17.67 21.77 7.29
CA HIS A 345 19.12 21.80 7.12
C HIS A 345 19.76 20.51 7.71
N PRO A 346 20.74 19.89 7.03
CA PRO A 346 21.33 18.63 7.48
C PRO A 346 22.16 18.73 8.76
N GLY A 347 22.58 19.94 9.15
CA GLY A 347 23.25 20.20 10.42
C GLY A 347 22.34 20.09 11.66
N LEU A 348 21.02 19.95 11.46
CA LEU A 348 20.09 19.70 12.56
C LEU A 348 20.12 18.22 12.94
N MET A 349 20.11 17.93 14.25
CA MET A 349 20.06 16.57 14.76
C MET A 349 18.68 15.96 14.49
N PRO A 350 18.59 14.81 13.77
CA PRO A 350 17.30 14.20 13.40
C PRO A 350 16.35 13.99 14.58
N ASP A 351 16.85 13.52 15.72
CA ASP A 351 16.04 13.27 16.91
C ASP A 351 15.44 14.55 17.49
N VAL A 352 16.16 15.66 17.41
CA VAL A 352 15.67 16.97 17.85
C VAL A 352 14.62 17.51 16.88
N VAL A 353 14.81 17.31 15.57
CA VAL A 353 13.78 17.64 14.57
C VAL A 353 12.54 16.78 14.78
N MET A 354 12.71 15.47 15.05
CA MET A 354 11.64 14.51 15.28
C MET A 354 10.80 14.86 16.51
N ALA A 355 11.43 15.43 17.53
CA ALA A 355 10.75 15.87 18.76
C ALA A 355 9.92 17.16 18.58
N LEU A 356 10.01 17.85 17.44
CA LEU A 356 9.22 19.05 17.21
C LEU A 356 7.72 18.70 17.06
N PRO A 357 6.83 19.52 17.64
CA PRO A 357 5.39 19.35 17.48
C PRO A 357 4.97 19.23 16.01
N GLY A 358 4.13 18.23 15.71
CA GLY A 358 3.60 17.99 14.37
C GLY A 358 4.52 17.17 13.46
N VAL A 359 5.75 16.84 13.88
CA VAL A 359 6.63 15.97 13.09
C VAL A 359 6.25 14.51 13.28
N ALA A 360 5.86 13.86 12.18
CA ALA A 360 5.52 12.44 12.15
C ALA A 360 6.75 11.57 11.86
N SER A 361 7.67 12.03 11.00
CA SER A 361 8.92 11.32 10.74
C SER A 361 10.02 12.23 10.20
N VAL A 362 11.27 11.84 10.49
CA VAL A 362 12.47 12.38 9.85
C VAL A 362 13.15 11.25 9.06
N SER A 363 13.59 11.54 7.83
CA SER A 363 14.22 10.52 6.97
C SER A 363 15.51 9.96 7.59
N HIS A 364 15.65 8.64 7.64
CA HIS A 364 16.86 7.94 8.12
C HIS A 364 18.17 8.27 7.38
N ALA A 365 18.08 8.84 6.18
CA ALA A 365 19.24 9.29 5.41
C ALA A 365 18.89 10.61 4.69
N HIS A 366 19.90 11.42 4.41
CA HIS A 366 19.74 12.67 3.68
C HIS A 366 19.05 12.47 2.33
N ARG A 367 18.09 13.34 2.02
CA ARG A 367 17.48 13.43 0.69
C ARG A 367 18.17 14.52 -0.12
N PHE A 368 18.28 14.27 -1.43
CA PHE A 368 19.01 15.12 -2.36
C PHE A 368 18.05 15.82 -3.31
N HIS A 369 18.21 17.13 -3.47
CA HIS A 369 17.41 17.91 -4.41
C HIS A 369 18.21 19.11 -4.92
N SER A 370 18.41 19.21 -6.25
CA SER A 370 19.28 20.22 -6.88
C SER A 370 18.85 21.67 -6.63
N ASN A 371 17.56 21.91 -6.40
CA ASN A 371 17.01 23.25 -6.16
C ASN A 371 17.07 23.74 -4.70
N MET A 372 17.68 22.99 -3.76
CA MET A 372 17.90 23.45 -2.38
C MET A 372 19.17 24.31 -2.26
N SER A 373 19.18 25.46 -2.92
CA SER A 373 20.39 26.27 -3.11
C SER A 373 21.06 26.79 -1.84
N ARG A 374 20.34 26.85 -0.71
CA ARG A 374 20.84 27.31 0.59
C ARG A 374 21.35 26.18 1.49
N PHE A 375 21.19 24.92 1.08
CA PHE A 375 21.71 23.76 1.81
C PHE A 375 23.08 23.35 1.26
N PRO A 376 23.93 22.71 2.09
CA PRO A 376 25.23 22.21 1.64
C PRO A 376 25.04 21.15 0.55
N LYS A 377 26.06 21.05 -0.31
CA LYS A 377 26.10 20.10 -1.42
C LYS A 377 27.18 19.06 -1.17
N ARG A 378 26.96 17.85 -1.66
CA ARG A 378 27.99 16.80 -1.72
C ARG A 378 27.73 15.85 -2.89
N LEU A 379 28.73 15.07 -3.25
CA LEU A 379 28.57 13.98 -4.21
C LEU A 379 27.61 12.92 -3.64
N ASN A 380 26.75 12.39 -4.50
CA ASN A 380 25.79 11.34 -4.15
C ASN A 380 26.03 10.08 -4.97
N ARG A 381 25.59 10.07 -6.24
CA ARG A 381 25.69 8.93 -7.17
C ARG A 381 26.14 9.32 -8.59
N GLY A 382 26.60 10.56 -8.76
CA GLY A 382 27.02 11.11 -10.05
C GLY A 382 28.13 12.14 -9.87
N LEU A 383 28.59 12.73 -10.97
CA LEU A 383 29.76 13.63 -10.99
C LEU A 383 29.49 15.05 -10.46
N THR A 384 28.22 15.45 -10.36
CA THR A 384 27.82 16.79 -9.89
C THR A 384 27.33 16.75 -8.45
N GLU A 385 27.89 17.63 -7.62
CA GLU A 385 27.42 17.81 -6.25
C GLU A 385 25.95 18.25 -6.21
N THR A 386 25.18 17.65 -5.32
CA THR A 386 23.75 17.93 -5.16
C THR A 386 23.47 18.34 -3.72
N ALA A 387 22.63 19.36 -3.54
CA ALA A 387 22.22 19.81 -2.22
C ALA A 387 21.45 18.72 -1.49
N TYR A 388 21.65 18.62 -0.17
CA TYR A 388 21.05 17.58 0.64
C TYR A 388 20.52 18.13 1.97
N GLY A 389 19.55 17.43 2.56
CA GLY A 389 18.97 17.78 3.85
C GLY A 389 18.17 16.62 4.46
N TRP A 390 17.60 16.86 5.62
CA TRP A 390 16.66 15.93 6.24
C TRP A 390 15.26 16.18 5.72
N GLN A 391 14.57 15.13 5.27
CA GLN A 391 13.16 15.24 4.95
C GLN A 391 12.34 15.03 6.21
N VAL A 392 11.49 15.99 6.52
CA VAL A 392 10.52 15.99 7.62
C VAL A 392 9.15 15.75 7.01
N SER A 393 8.42 14.77 7.51
CA SER A 393 7.02 14.52 7.11
C SER A 393 6.09 14.85 8.26
N LEU A 394 5.00 15.56 7.96
CA LEU A 394 3.88 15.81 8.85
C LEU A 394 2.67 15.03 8.32
N ASP A 395 1.88 14.41 9.20
CA ASP A 395 0.78 13.50 8.79
C ASP A 395 -0.51 14.23 8.39
N THR A 396 -0.69 15.47 8.85
CA THR A 396 -1.88 16.27 8.55
C THR A 396 -1.54 17.73 8.28
N PHE A 397 -2.47 18.45 7.67
CA PHE A 397 -2.38 19.89 7.47
C PHE A 397 -2.38 20.63 8.80
N ASP A 398 -3.06 20.11 9.82
CA ASP A 398 -3.13 20.71 11.17
C ASP A 398 -1.84 20.51 11.99
N ASP A 399 -0.95 19.61 11.55
CA ASP A 399 0.41 19.50 12.09
C ASP A 399 1.31 20.65 11.61
N LEU A 400 1.03 21.22 10.44
CA LEU A 400 1.87 22.22 9.80
C LEU A 400 2.02 23.50 10.63
N PRO A 401 0.95 24.15 11.13
CA PRO A 401 1.11 25.33 11.99
C PRO A 401 1.90 25.04 13.28
N ARG A 402 1.73 23.85 13.87
CA ARG A 402 2.45 23.43 15.08
C ARG A 402 3.95 23.28 14.82
N PHE A 403 4.30 22.61 13.72
CA PHE A 403 5.69 22.50 13.28
C PHE A 403 6.29 23.88 12.99
N LEU A 404 5.60 24.71 12.21
CA LEU A 404 6.12 26.03 11.79
C LEU A 404 6.35 26.96 12.98
N ALA A 405 5.45 26.95 13.97
CA ALA A 405 5.60 27.72 15.20
C ALA A 405 6.83 27.25 15.99
N ALA A 406 6.96 25.94 16.22
CA ALA A 406 8.09 25.39 16.97
C ALA A 406 9.43 25.59 16.24
N PHE A 407 9.45 25.39 14.92
CA PHE A 407 10.65 25.54 14.10
C PHE A 407 11.08 27.00 13.95
N ALA A 408 10.14 27.96 13.94
CA ALA A 408 10.46 29.39 13.89
C ALA A 408 11.16 29.87 15.17
N GLU A 409 10.76 29.31 16.31
CA GLU A 409 11.37 29.59 17.61
C GLU A 409 12.71 28.89 17.79
N TRP A 410 13.01 27.89 16.97
CA TRP A 410 14.22 27.09 17.09
C TRP A 410 15.47 27.89 16.72
N ALA A 411 16.14 28.45 17.73
CA ALA A 411 17.43 29.10 17.59
C ALA A 411 18.50 28.04 17.23
N THR A 412 19.21 28.27 16.12
CA THR A 412 20.50 27.60 15.90
C THR A 412 21.45 28.10 16.98
N PRO A 413 22.27 27.25 17.63
CA PRO A 413 23.46 27.73 18.29
C PRO A 413 24.31 28.43 17.22
N VAL A 414 24.37 29.76 17.29
CA VAL A 414 25.34 30.53 16.54
C VAL A 414 26.72 30.01 16.95
N GLY A 415 27.58 29.75 15.96
CA GLY A 415 28.83 29.02 16.14
C GLY A 415 29.68 29.49 17.31
N GLY A 416 30.25 28.52 18.02
CA GLY A 416 31.48 28.69 18.78
C GLY A 416 32.58 27.92 18.06
N THR A 417 33.49 28.65 17.43
CA THR A 417 34.82 28.16 17.06
C THR A 417 35.52 27.54 18.26
N SER A 418 36.00 26.31 18.12
CA SER A 418 37.26 25.79 18.67
C SER A 418 37.60 24.50 17.94
#